data_AF-G2RA63-F1
#
_entry.id   AF-G2RA63-F1
#
_cell.length_a   1.000
_cell.length_b   1.000
_cell.length_c   1.000
_cell.angle_alpha   90.00
_cell.angle_beta   90.00
_cell.angle_gamma   90.00
#
_symmetry.space_group_name_H-M   'P 1'
#
loop_
_entity.id
_entity.type
_entity.pdbx_description
1 polymer ?
#
loop_
_entity_poly.entity_id
_entity_poly.type
_entity_poly.pdbx_seq_one_letter_code
_entity_poly.pdbx_strand_id
1 'polypeptide(L)'
;MARRRRDQSPSNLKLKQPDRSGPTEKTLLQLAEERGLFEQAKKREDEIGKKAGKTAISRPAGDEDGDEAGLPPAVERVLETLLWAVSLAMLHFTLDVLVHHQYSIDRIVWPKVWARFGQALFVFGLLIYVFHPHAANPRLVPGLAPRFQSALRQAIFLAASISTGCYLIHITNTSGYMAVMKQAPSVGCLWVWSVIELELPWAVCSLAVAAAFLWQKGYSIK
;
A
#
# COMPACT_ATOMS: atom_id res chain seq x y z
N MET A 1 2.26 -7.61 -72.31
CA MET A 1 3.25 -6.88 -71.48
C MET A 1 2.69 -5.50 -71.16
N ALA A 2 2.73 -5.03 -69.92
CA ALA A 2 2.22 -3.70 -69.54
C ALA A 2 3.36 -2.74 -69.22
N ARG A 3 3.42 -1.58 -69.89
CA ARG A 3 4.36 -0.50 -69.56
C ARG A 3 3.88 0.21 -68.29
N ARG A 4 4.61 0.08 -67.17
CA ARG A 4 4.48 1.04 -66.06
C ARG A 4 4.99 2.41 -66.53
N ARG A 5 4.18 3.46 -66.39
CA ARG A 5 4.72 4.83 -66.32
C ARG A 5 5.61 4.91 -65.08
N ARG A 6 6.72 5.65 -65.18
CA ARG A 6 7.40 6.21 -64.01
C ARG A 6 6.84 7.62 -63.84
N ASP A 7 6.13 7.84 -62.74
CA ASP A 7 5.70 9.20 -62.40
C ASP A 7 6.93 10.01 -61.95
N GLN A 8 7.00 11.25 -62.41
CA GLN A 8 8.21 12.06 -62.35
C GLN A 8 8.27 12.79 -61.00
N SER A 9 9.12 12.32 -60.08
CA SER A 9 9.29 12.93 -58.75
C SER A 9 9.63 14.43 -58.88
N PRO A 10 8.87 15.34 -58.23
CA PRO A 10 8.96 16.78 -58.48
C PRO A 10 10.14 17.44 -57.72
N SER A 11 11.37 17.07 -58.07
CA SER A 11 12.61 17.54 -57.42
C SER A 11 12.91 19.03 -57.56
N ASN A 12 12.14 19.77 -58.37
CA ASN A 12 12.32 21.21 -58.61
C ASN A 12 11.32 22.12 -57.87
N LEU A 13 10.45 21.59 -57.01
CA LEU A 13 9.60 22.41 -56.14
C LEU A 13 10.44 22.97 -54.97
N LYS A 14 10.78 24.27 -55.02
CA LYS A 14 11.40 24.97 -53.89
C LYS A 14 10.42 25.05 -52.72
N LEU A 15 10.56 24.13 -51.77
CA LEU A 15 9.82 24.13 -50.50
C LEU A 15 10.20 25.38 -49.69
N LYS A 16 9.33 26.39 -49.71
CA LYS A 16 9.43 27.55 -48.81
C LYS A 16 9.10 27.06 -47.40
N GLN A 17 10.07 27.12 -46.48
CA GLN A 17 9.83 26.73 -45.10
C GLN A 17 8.79 27.69 -44.47
N PRO A 18 7.90 27.20 -43.58
CA PRO A 18 7.04 28.07 -42.79
C PRO A 18 7.92 29.00 -41.94
N ASP A 19 7.47 30.24 -41.74
CA ASP A 19 8.21 31.19 -40.93
C ASP A 19 8.30 30.71 -39.48
N ARG A 20 9.46 30.94 -38.86
CA ARG A 20 9.78 30.63 -37.48
C ARG A 20 10.07 31.88 -36.65
N SER A 21 9.72 33.06 -37.17
CA SER A 21 9.52 34.24 -36.34
C SER A 21 8.59 33.89 -35.17
N GLY A 22 9.05 34.17 -33.95
CA GLY A 22 8.20 34.05 -32.76
C GLY A 22 7.10 35.12 -32.78
N PRO A 23 6.10 35.04 -31.88
CA PRO A 23 5.07 36.07 -31.77
C PRO A 23 5.68 37.46 -31.63
N THR A 24 5.31 38.38 -32.54
CA THR A 24 5.73 39.79 -32.51
C THR A 24 5.11 40.54 -31.34
N GLU A 25 3.97 40.05 -30.84
CA GLU A 25 3.27 40.54 -29.66
C GLU A 25 3.82 39.88 -28.38
N LYS A 26 3.68 40.56 -27.24
CA LYS A 26 4.15 40.04 -25.94
C LYS A 26 3.49 38.69 -25.64
N THR A 27 4.31 37.68 -25.37
CA THR A 27 3.83 36.34 -25.03
C THR A 27 3.05 36.36 -23.71
N LEU A 28 2.14 35.40 -23.52
CA LEU A 28 1.38 35.28 -22.27
C LEU A 28 2.28 35.10 -21.03
N LEU A 29 3.46 34.48 -21.19
CA LEU A 29 4.47 34.36 -20.14
C LEU A 29 5.05 35.72 -19.75
N GLN A 30 5.46 36.53 -20.74
CA GLN A 30 5.95 37.90 -20.50
C GLN A 30 4.86 38.80 -19.90
N LEU A 31 3.60 38.64 -20.31
CA LEU A 31 2.47 39.37 -19.72
C LEU A 31 2.13 38.93 -18.29
N ALA A 32 2.38 37.66 -17.94
CA ALA A 32 2.28 37.17 -16.57
C ALA A 32 3.45 37.65 -15.70
N GLU A 33 4.65 37.73 -16.26
CA GLU A 33 5.87 38.26 -15.62
C GLU A 33 5.76 39.77 -15.36
N GLU A 34 5.36 40.58 -16.35
CA GLU A 34 5.11 42.03 -16.22
C GLU A 34 4.04 42.36 -15.16
N ARG A 35 3.12 41.43 -14.89
CA ARG A 35 2.06 41.56 -13.88
C ARG A 35 2.42 40.90 -12.54
N GLY A 36 3.60 40.29 -12.43
CA GLY A 36 4.06 39.61 -11.20
C GLY A 36 3.24 38.36 -10.82
N LEU A 37 2.50 37.75 -11.75
CA LEU A 37 1.62 36.61 -11.44
C LEU A 37 2.40 35.42 -10.84
N PHE A 38 3.64 35.19 -11.27
CA PHE A 38 4.48 34.12 -10.71
C PHE A 38 4.87 34.38 -9.24
N GLU A 39 5.18 35.63 -8.87
CA GLU A 39 5.36 35.98 -7.46
C GLU A 39 4.07 35.89 -6.67
N GLN A 40 2.93 36.28 -7.26
CA GLN A 40 1.63 36.22 -6.59
C GLN A 40 1.22 34.75 -6.36
N ALA A 41 1.42 33.87 -7.34
CA ALA A 41 1.21 32.44 -7.23
C ALA A 41 2.11 31.84 -6.14
N LYS A 42 3.41 32.14 -6.16
CA LYS A 42 4.35 31.65 -5.14
C LYS A 42 4.04 32.15 -3.73
N LYS A 43 3.64 33.42 -3.57
CA LYS A 43 3.18 33.96 -2.27
C LYS A 43 1.89 33.27 -1.81
N ARG A 44 0.99 32.94 -2.74
CA ARG A 44 -0.22 32.16 -2.47
C ARG A 44 0.11 30.72 -2.07
N GLU A 45 1.10 30.09 -2.71
CA GLU A 45 1.63 28.76 -2.38
C GLU A 45 2.29 28.76 -0.99
N ASP A 46 3.15 29.73 -0.68
CA ASP A 46 3.74 29.93 0.65
C ASP A 46 2.67 30.15 1.75
N GLU A 47 1.61 30.90 1.43
CA GLU A 47 0.47 31.09 2.33
C GLU A 47 -0.38 29.83 2.48
N ILE A 48 -0.62 29.09 1.40
CA ILE A 48 -1.34 27.81 1.41
C ILE A 48 -0.54 26.80 2.22
N GLY A 49 0.77 26.66 2.04
CA GLY A 49 1.62 25.79 2.86
C GLY A 49 1.56 26.14 4.35
N LYS A 50 1.58 27.43 4.70
CA LYS A 50 1.42 27.91 6.09
C LYS A 50 0.01 27.68 6.66
N LYS A 51 -1.02 27.57 5.81
CA LYS A 51 -2.42 27.29 6.21
C LYS A 51 -2.73 25.77 6.21
N ALA A 52 -2.13 25.00 5.30
CA ALA A 52 -2.28 23.55 5.13
C ALA A 52 -1.62 22.75 6.25
N GLY A 53 -0.75 23.37 7.05
CA GLY A 53 -0.37 22.87 8.38
C GLY A 53 -1.54 22.62 9.35
N LYS A 54 -2.78 22.99 8.97
CA LYS A 54 -4.04 22.58 9.64
C LYS A 54 -4.87 21.50 8.91
N THR A 55 -4.57 21.10 7.67
CA THR A 55 -5.36 20.13 6.83
C THR A 55 -4.63 19.72 5.51
N ALA A 56 -4.00 18.50 5.40
CA ALA A 56 -3.58 17.70 4.19
C ALA A 56 -2.62 16.51 4.58
N ILE A 57 -2.57 15.25 4.07
CA ILE A 57 -3.36 14.31 3.20
C ILE A 57 -3.73 14.71 1.76
N SER A 58 -3.59 13.72 0.87
CA SER A 58 -4.57 13.25 -0.15
C SER A 58 -4.28 11.77 -0.54
N ARG A 59 -5.23 11.02 -1.15
CA ARG A 59 -5.06 9.59 -1.54
C ARG A 59 -6.01 9.19 -2.68
N PRO A 60 -5.62 8.35 -3.67
CA PRO A 60 -4.29 7.92 -4.12
C PRO A 60 -3.93 8.54 -5.50
N ALA A 61 -2.79 8.15 -6.09
CA ALA A 61 -2.37 8.67 -7.40
C ALA A 61 -3.23 8.13 -8.58
N GLY A 62 -3.68 9.04 -9.44
CA GLY A 62 -4.39 8.76 -10.69
C GLY A 62 -4.77 10.05 -11.43
N ASP A 63 -3.89 10.47 -12.34
CA ASP A 63 -4.03 11.48 -13.41
C ASP A 63 -4.39 12.96 -13.07
N GLU A 64 -3.62 13.83 -13.73
CA GLU A 64 -3.79 15.26 -14.11
C GLU A 64 -4.77 16.21 -13.36
N ASP A 65 -4.22 17.35 -12.93
CA ASP A 65 -4.86 18.66 -12.68
C ASP A 65 -6.15 18.73 -11.82
N GLY A 66 -5.99 18.77 -10.48
CA GLY A 66 -7.08 19.14 -9.54
C GLY A 66 -6.63 19.56 -8.14
N ASP A 67 -7.19 20.66 -7.62
CA ASP A 67 -6.96 21.16 -6.25
C ASP A 67 -7.72 20.31 -5.19
N GLU A 68 -7.08 19.33 -4.55
CA GLU A 68 -7.63 18.65 -3.35
C GLU A 68 -6.75 18.78 -2.10
N ALA A 69 -7.31 19.43 -1.07
CA ALA A 69 -6.69 19.62 0.24
C ALA A 69 -7.33 18.71 1.31
N GLY A 70 -6.75 17.53 1.56
CA GLY A 70 -7.20 16.59 2.59
C GLY A 70 -6.94 17.04 4.05
N LEU A 71 -6.84 16.09 4.98
CA LEU A 71 -6.75 16.26 6.45
C LEU A 71 -5.32 16.11 7.05
N PRO A 72 -4.98 16.55 8.28
CA PRO A 72 -3.59 16.64 8.77
C PRO A 72 -2.75 15.34 8.76
N PRO A 73 -1.40 15.39 8.72
CA PRO A 73 -0.55 14.18 8.63
C PRO A 73 -0.57 13.27 9.88
N ALA A 74 -0.99 13.78 11.04
CA ALA A 74 -1.28 12.94 12.21
C ALA A 74 -2.63 12.22 12.07
N VAL A 75 -3.60 12.85 11.42
CA VAL A 75 -4.90 12.26 11.06
C VAL A 75 -4.74 11.29 9.91
N GLU A 76 -3.80 11.51 8.98
CA GLU A 76 -3.41 10.56 7.92
C GLU A 76 -3.04 9.22 8.53
N ARG A 77 -2.07 9.25 9.45
CA ARG A 77 -1.61 8.10 10.20
C ARG A 77 -2.74 7.43 10.99
N VAL A 78 -3.57 8.19 11.69
CA VAL A 78 -4.68 7.59 12.46
C VAL A 78 -5.77 7.00 11.55
N LEU A 79 -6.10 7.64 10.43
CA LEU A 79 -7.14 7.19 9.50
C LEU A 79 -6.68 5.98 8.66
N GLU A 80 -5.44 5.99 8.19
CA GLU A 80 -4.83 4.85 7.50
C GLU A 80 -4.72 3.65 8.44
N THR A 81 -4.16 3.83 9.65
CA THR A 81 -4.04 2.73 10.62
C THR A 81 -5.40 2.21 11.08
N LEU A 82 -6.40 3.08 11.26
CA LEU A 82 -7.78 2.67 11.53
C LEU A 82 -8.36 1.84 10.37
N LEU A 83 -8.17 2.26 9.12
CA LEU A 83 -8.68 1.55 7.94
C LEU A 83 -8.07 0.15 7.80
N TRP A 84 -6.74 0.04 7.94
CA TRP A 84 -6.04 -1.24 7.95
C TRP A 84 -6.43 -2.11 9.15
N ALA A 85 -6.53 -1.53 10.35
CA ALA A 85 -6.91 -2.26 11.56
C ALA A 85 -8.36 -2.75 11.54
N VAL A 86 -9.30 -1.97 11.02
CA VAL A 86 -10.70 -2.39 10.83
C VAL A 86 -10.79 -3.49 9.79
N SER A 87 -10.07 -3.37 8.66
CA SER A 87 -10.00 -4.44 7.65
C SER A 87 -9.44 -5.75 8.23
N LEU A 88 -8.35 -5.67 9.00
CA LEU A 88 -7.70 -6.85 9.59
C LEU A 88 -8.50 -7.42 10.78
N ALA A 89 -9.16 -6.58 11.57
CA ALA A 89 -10.07 -7.02 12.63
C ALA A 89 -11.34 -7.69 12.07
N MET A 90 -11.86 -7.24 10.93
CA MET A 90 -12.95 -7.90 10.22
C MET A 90 -12.53 -9.27 9.66
N LEU A 91 -11.32 -9.39 9.10
CA LEU A 91 -10.75 -10.69 8.72
C LEU A 91 -10.58 -11.61 9.92
N HIS A 92 -10.11 -11.08 11.05
CA HIS A 92 -10.02 -11.84 12.31
C HIS A 92 -11.40 -12.30 12.80
N PHE A 93 -12.42 -11.45 12.74
CA PHE A 93 -13.78 -11.80 13.12
C PHE A 93 -14.36 -12.91 12.25
N THR A 94 -14.22 -12.82 10.92
CA THR A 94 -14.73 -13.86 10.02
C THR A 94 -13.99 -15.18 10.22
N LEU A 95 -12.66 -15.16 10.42
CA LEU A 95 -11.88 -16.35 10.76
C LEU A 95 -12.25 -16.94 12.14
N ASP A 96 -12.44 -16.11 13.17
CA ASP A 96 -12.86 -16.59 14.50
C ASP A 96 -14.25 -17.25 14.44
N VAL A 97 -15.21 -16.64 13.73
CA VAL A 97 -16.54 -17.22 13.49
C VAL A 97 -16.48 -18.50 12.67
N LEU A 98 -15.72 -18.53 11.57
CA LEU A 98 -15.55 -19.72 10.71
C LEU A 98 -14.97 -20.90 11.50
N VAL A 99 -13.90 -20.67 12.27
CA VAL A 99 -13.24 -21.73 13.05
C VAL A 99 -14.12 -22.18 14.22
N HIS A 100 -14.90 -21.30 14.86
CA HIS A 100 -15.90 -21.73 15.85
C HIS A 100 -17.05 -22.54 15.21
N HIS A 101 -17.48 -22.20 13.99
CA HIS A 101 -18.49 -22.97 13.25
C HIS A 101 -17.95 -24.34 12.79
N GLN A 102 -16.65 -24.45 12.49
CA GLN A 102 -16.00 -25.71 12.10
C GLN A 102 -15.74 -26.65 13.28
N TYR A 103 -15.40 -26.13 14.47
CA TYR A 103 -14.94 -26.93 15.62
C TYR A 103 -15.83 -26.84 16.88
N SER A 104 -16.95 -26.11 16.85
CA SER A 104 -17.84 -25.92 18.03
C SER A 104 -19.29 -25.64 17.62
N ILE A 105 -19.88 -26.63 16.95
CA ILE A 105 -21.21 -26.64 16.29
C ILE A 105 -22.31 -25.88 17.08
N ASP A 106 -22.42 -26.08 18.40
CA ASP A 106 -23.55 -25.57 19.20
C ASP A 106 -23.22 -24.46 20.23
N ARG A 107 -22.00 -23.92 20.30
CA ARG A 107 -21.58 -23.04 21.43
C ARG A 107 -20.81 -21.76 21.08
N ILE A 108 -21.30 -20.99 20.10
CA ILE A 108 -20.82 -19.62 19.85
C ILE A 108 -21.25 -18.68 20.98
N VAL A 109 -20.34 -18.36 21.90
CA VAL A 109 -20.57 -17.41 22.99
C VAL A 109 -20.31 -15.98 22.50
N TRP A 110 -21.32 -15.36 21.88
CA TRP A 110 -21.22 -14.04 21.25
C TRP A 110 -20.49 -12.95 22.06
N PRO A 111 -20.72 -12.77 23.39
CA PRO A 111 -19.96 -11.78 24.17
C PRO A 111 -18.43 -12.00 24.17
N LYS A 112 -17.98 -13.26 24.06
CA LYS A 112 -16.55 -13.60 23.97
C LYS A 112 -15.98 -13.31 22.58
N VAL A 113 -16.77 -13.53 21.52
CA VAL A 113 -16.38 -13.17 20.14
C VAL A 113 -16.22 -11.65 20.01
N TRP A 114 -17.18 -10.87 20.51
CA TRP A 114 -17.08 -9.40 20.53
C TRP A 114 -15.90 -8.89 21.38
N ALA A 115 -15.62 -9.51 22.53
CA ALA A 115 -14.43 -9.18 23.32
C ALA A 115 -13.11 -9.47 22.58
N ARG A 116 -13.00 -10.63 21.89
CA ARG A 116 -11.85 -10.94 21.04
C ARG A 116 -11.72 -9.98 19.86
N PHE A 117 -12.82 -9.59 19.22
CA PHE A 117 -12.80 -8.61 18.13
C PHE A 117 -12.29 -7.24 18.60
N GLY A 118 -12.78 -6.73 19.72
CA GLY A 118 -12.28 -5.48 20.32
C GLY A 118 -10.80 -5.56 20.70
N GLN A 119 -10.37 -6.68 21.28
CA GLN A 119 -8.95 -6.95 21.57
C GLN A 119 -8.11 -7.00 20.30
N ALA A 120 -8.57 -7.69 19.25
CA ALA A 120 -7.88 -7.80 17.97
C ALA A 120 -7.77 -6.44 17.27
N LEU A 121 -8.84 -5.64 17.25
CA LEU A 121 -8.83 -4.29 16.70
C LEU A 121 -7.82 -3.39 17.43
N PHE A 122 -7.76 -3.45 18.77
CA PHE A 122 -6.77 -2.69 19.54
C PHE A 122 -5.33 -3.18 19.28
N VAL A 123 -5.09 -4.50 19.30
CA VAL A 123 -3.75 -5.07 19.09
C VAL A 123 -3.26 -4.81 17.67
N PHE A 124 -4.06 -5.09 16.64
CA PHE A 124 -3.71 -4.78 15.26
C PHE A 124 -3.59 -3.27 15.03
N GLY A 125 -4.47 -2.45 15.61
CA GLY A 125 -4.37 -0.99 15.55
C GLY A 125 -3.03 -0.47 16.07
N LEU A 126 -2.58 -0.93 17.25
CA LEU A 126 -1.27 -0.59 17.80
C LEU A 126 -0.13 -1.10 16.91
N LEU A 127 -0.21 -2.37 16.47
CA LEU A 127 0.85 -3.03 15.70
C LEU A 127 1.02 -2.36 14.33
N ILE A 128 -0.07 -2.12 13.60
CA ILE A 128 -0.08 -1.38 12.34
C ILE A 128 0.39 0.07 12.57
N TYR A 129 -0.07 0.75 13.63
CA TYR A 129 0.41 2.11 13.95
C TYR A 129 1.94 2.18 14.15
N VAL A 130 2.56 1.14 14.70
CA VAL A 130 4.02 1.08 14.90
C VAL A 130 4.78 0.65 13.64
N PHE A 131 4.31 -0.37 12.92
CA PHE A 131 5.07 -1.04 11.87
C PHE A 131 4.71 -0.64 10.43
N HIS A 132 3.52 -0.05 10.20
CA HIS A 132 3.07 0.37 8.87
C HIS A 132 3.89 1.57 8.35
N PRO A 133 4.31 1.59 7.07
CA PRO A 133 5.16 2.63 6.50
C PRO A 133 4.35 3.90 6.17
N HIS A 134 4.17 4.74 7.18
CA HIS A 134 3.50 6.04 7.02
C HIS A 134 4.30 7.00 6.15
N ALA A 135 3.71 7.45 5.03
CA ALA A 135 4.33 8.40 4.10
C ALA A 135 4.89 9.67 4.79
N ALA A 136 4.21 10.14 5.84
CA ALA A 136 4.58 11.33 6.59
C ALA A 136 5.86 11.21 7.45
N ASN A 137 6.36 9.99 7.77
CA ASN A 137 7.60 9.85 8.54
C ASN A 137 8.27 8.46 8.40
N PRO A 138 9.28 8.28 7.52
CA PRO A 138 9.91 6.97 7.26
C PRO A 138 10.84 6.45 8.36
N ARG A 139 11.06 7.21 9.45
CA ARG A 139 12.05 6.88 10.49
C ARG A 139 11.49 5.88 11.52
N LEU A 140 11.47 4.60 11.16
CA LEU A 140 11.03 3.51 12.06
C LEU A 140 11.86 3.41 13.35
N VAL A 141 13.13 3.86 13.32
CA VAL A 141 14.02 3.93 14.50
C VAL A 141 14.78 5.27 14.50
N PRO A 142 14.76 6.05 15.62
CA PRO A 142 15.58 7.25 15.73
C PRO A 142 17.06 6.89 15.84
N GLY A 143 17.84 7.11 14.77
CA GLY A 143 19.30 6.97 14.76
C GLY A 143 19.88 6.12 13.62
N LEU A 144 19.08 5.26 12.96
CA LEU A 144 19.55 4.47 11.82
C LEU A 144 19.49 5.27 10.51
N ALA A 145 20.46 5.04 9.62
CA ALA A 145 20.46 5.63 8.28
C ALA A 145 19.32 5.03 7.42
N PRO A 146 18.57 5.85 6.66
CA PRO A 146 17.32 5.41 6.01
C PRO A 146 17.51 4.27 5.02
N ARG A 147 18.69 4.16 4.38
CA ARG A 147 19.03 3.06 3.46
C ARG A 147 18.91 1.65 4.06
N PHE A 148 19.05 1.52 5.38
CA PHE A 148 18.93 0.24 6.08
C PHE A 148 17.54 0.02 6.69
N GLN A 149 16.73 1.06 6.84
CA GLN A 149 15.40 0.96 7.45
C GLN A 149 14.41 0.21 6.55
N SER A 150 14.47 0.42 5.23
CA SER A 150 13.68 -0.34 4.24
C SER A 150 14.06 -1.82 4.22
N ALA A 151 15.36 -2.13 4.14
CA ALA A 151 15.86 -3.51 4.15
C ALA A 151 15.55 -4.24 5.46
N LEU A 152 15.69 -3.56 6.60
CA LEU A 152 15.33 -4.11 7.92
C LEU A 152 13.82 -4.37 8.02
N ARG A 153 12.97 -3.46 7.52
CA ARG A 153 11.51 -3.67 7.44
C ARG A 153 11.19 -4.92 6.62
N GLN A 154 11.71 -5.03 5.39
CA GLN A 154 11.49 -6.21 4.54
C GLN A 154 11.98 -7.51 5.22
N ALA A 155 13.14 -7.48 5.86
CA ALA A 155 13.69 -8.65 6.58
C ALA A 155 12.82 -9.07 7.79
N ILE A 156 12.31 -8.10 8.57
CA ILE A 156 11.40 -8.37 9.69
C ILE A 156 10.11 -9.01 9.19
N PHE A 157 9.48 -8.44 8.15
CA PHE A 157 8.24 -8.98 7.61
C PHE A 157 8.45 -10.33 6.91
N LEU A 158 9.58 -10.56 6.23
CA LEU A 158 9.95 -11.85 5.66
C LEU A 158 10.09 -12.93 6.75
N ALA A 159 10.81 -12.62 7.83
CA ALA A 159 10.95 -13.51 8.98
C ALA A 159 9.60 -13.77 9.67
N ALA A 160 8.76 -12.75 9.84
CA ALA A 160 7.41 -12.87 10.38
C ALA A 160 6.51 -13.74 9.48
N SER A 161 6.54 -13.53 8.17
CA SER A 161 5.77 -14.30 7.18
C SER A 161 6.15 -15.78 7.21
N ILE A 162 7.44 -16.10 7.16
CA ILE A 162 7.93 -17.50 7.19
C ILE A 162 7.58 -18.15 8.53
N SER A 163 7.86 -17.47 9.65
CA SER A 163 7.62 -18.00 10.99
C SER A 163 6.13 -18.24 11.25
N THR A 164 5.27 -17.27 10.92
CA THR A 164 3.83 -17.33 11.18
C THR A 164 3.14 -18.34 10.24
N GLY A 165 3.54 -18.40 8.97
CA GLY A 165 3.04 -19.41 8.02
C GLY A 165 3.43 -20.84 8.43
N CYS A 166 4.70 -21.09 8.76
CA CYS A 166 5.15 -22.41 9.22
C CYS A 166 4.50 -22.80 10.57
N TYR A 167 4.31 -21.83 11.47
CA TYR A 167 3.60 -22.05 12.74
C TYR A 167 2.11 -22.37 12.52
N LEU A 168 1.43 -21.70 11.58
CA LEU A 168 0.04 -21.97 11.23
C LEU A 168 -0.13 -23.38 10.63
N ILE A 169 0.78 -23.80 9.76
CA ILE A 169 0.83 -25.17 9.21
C ILE A 169 1.10 -26.20 10.32
N HIS A 170 2.02 -25.90 11.25
CA HIS A 170 2.33 -26.79 12.36
C HIS A 170 1.17 -26.94 13.35
N ILE A 171 0.53 -25.85 13.78
CA ILE A 171 -0.53 -25.88 14.79
C ILE A 171 -1.79 -26.60 14.28
N THR A 172 -2.19 -26.34 13.02
CA THR A 172 -3.37 -26.95 12.41
C THR A 172 -3.25 -28.47 12.22
N ASN A 173 -2.05 -28.97 11.95
CA ASN A 173 -1.80 -30.40 11.77
C ASN A 173 -1.42 -31.15 13.07
N THR A 174 -0.88 -30.46 14.07
CA THR A 174 -0.24 -31.11 15.24
C THR A 174 -0.98 -30.86 16.56
N SER A 175 -1.83 -29.83 16.66
CA SER A 175 -2.48 -29.44 17.91
C SER A 175 -3.97 -29.77 17.92
N GLY A 176 -4.49 -30.14 19.09
CA GLY A 176 -5.93 -30.40 19.27
C GLY A 176 -6.80 -29.17 19.00
N TYR A 177 -8.04 -29.39 18.57
CA TYR A 177 -8.99 -28.37 18.10
C TYR A 177 -9.10 -27.11 18.99
N MET A 178 -9.06 -27.28 20.33
CA MET A 178 -9.12 -26.17 21.30
C MET A 178 -7.93 -25.20 21.25
N ALA A 179 -6.78 -25.62 20.71
CA ALA A 179 -5.62 -24.74 20.47
C ALA A 179 -5.75 -24.03 19.13
N VAL A 180 -6.10 -24.77 18.06
CA VAL A 180 -6.41 -24.23 16.72
C VAL A 180 -7.46 -23.13 16.81
N MET A 181 -8.58 -23.39 17.48
CA MET A 181 -9.70 -22.45 17.66
C MET A 181 -9.37 -21.21 18.51
N LYS A 182 -8.23 -21.18 19.21
CA LYS A 182 -7.77 -20.00 19.97
C LYS A 182 -6.69 -19.19 19.26
N GLN A 183 -5.99 -19.76 18.29
CA GLN A 183 -4.75 -19.19 17.74
C GLN A 183 -4.75 -19.07 16.22
N ALA A 184 -5.41 -19.99 15.49
CA ALA A 184 -5.42 -19.95 14.03
C ALA A 184 -6.02 -18.65 13.44
N PRO A 185 -7.07 -18.02 13.99
CA PRO A 185 -7.59 -16.75 13.46
C PRO A 185 -6.59 -15.59 13.56
N SER A 186 -5.91 -15.43 14.69
CA SER A 186 -4.97 -14.34 14.93
C SER A 186 -3.61 -14.58 14.26
N VAL A 187 -3.09 -15.81 14.30
CA VAL A 187 -1.91 -16.24 13.53
C VAL A 187 -2.15 -16.10 12.02
N GLY A 188 -3.33 -16.48 11.54
CA GLY A 188 -3.73 -16.32 10.14
C GLY A 188 -3.74 -14.85 9.69
N CYS A 189 -4.33 -13.95 10.49
CA CYS A 189 -4.31 -12.52 10.20
C CYS A 189 -2.89 -11.94 10.20
N LEU A 190 -2.04 -12.29 11.17
CA LEU A 190 -0.65 -11.85 11.22
C LEU A 190 0.15 -12.36 10.00
N TRP A 191 -0.09 -13.58 9.54
CA TRP A 191 0.56 -14.13 8.35
C TRP A 191 0.11 -13.40 7.08
N VAL A 192 -1.20 -13.25 6.87
CA VAL A 192 -1.77 -12.53 5.71
C VAL A 192 -1.30 -11.08 5.66
N TRP A 193 -1.35 -10.37 6.78
CA TRP A 193 -0.85 -8.99 6.85
C TRP A 193 0.66 -8.90 6.60
N SER A 194 1.45 -9.84 7.13
CA SER A 194 2.89 -9.91 6.80
C SER A 194 3.09 -10.06 5.29
N VAL A 195 2.41 -11.02 4.64
CA VAL A 195 2.56 -11.29 3.18
C VAL A 195 2.17 -10.08 2.32
N ILE A 196 1.14 -9.32 2.71
CA ILE A 196 0.69 -8.11 1.99
C ILE A 196 1.73 -6.98 2.05
N GLU A 197 2.50 -6.90 3.12
CA GLU A 197 3.48 -5.84 3.39
C GLU A 197 4.87 -6.10 2.75
N LEU A 198 5.10 -7.31 2.22
CA LEU A 198 6.30 -7.67 1.46
C LEU A 198 6.25 -7.12 0.02
N GLU A 199 7.42 -6.80 -0.51
CA GLU A 199 7.59 -6.69 -1.97
C GLU A 199 7.33 -8.04 -2.66
N LEU A 200 6.63 -8.01 -3.81
CA LEU A 200 6.18 -9.18 -4.57
C LEU A 200 7.18 -10.36 -4.69
N PRO A 201 8.46 -10.18 -5.08
CA PRO A 201 9.41 -11.31 -5.16
C PRO A 201 9.70 -11.95 -3.80
N TRP A 202 9.75 -11.16 -2.72
CA TRP A 202 9.95 -11.67 -1.37
C TRP A 202 8.68 -12.36 -0.84
N ALA A 203 7.49 -11.86 -1.18
CA ALA A 203 6.21 -12.50 -0.85
C ALA A 203 6.08 -13.87 -1.52
N VAL A 204 6.40 -13.98 -2.81
CA VAL A 204 6.45 -15.28 -3.52
C VAL A 204 7.48 -16.22 -2.89
N CYS A 205 8.66 -15.70 -2.51
CA CYS A 205 9.68 -16.48 -1.82
C CYS A 205 9.21 -17.02 -0.44
N SER A 206 8.55 -16.19 0.37
CA SER A 206 8.06 -16.61 1.70
C SER A 206 6.96 -17.68 1.60
N LEU A 207 6.08 -17.56 0.60
CA LEU A 207 5.06 -18.57 0.29
C LEU A 207 5.68 -19.88 -0.25
N ALA A 208 6.72 -19.79 -1.08
CA ALA A 208 7.46 -20.97 -1.56
C ALA A 208 8.14 -21.72 -0.42
N VAL A 209 8.70 -21.01 0.57
CA VAL A 209 9.26 -21.62 1.80
C VAL A 209 8.17 -22.30 2.63
N ALA A 210 7.00 -21.68 2.81
CA ALA A 210 5.87 -22.28 3.54
C ALA A 210 5.33 -23.54 2.83
N ALA A 211 5.24 -23.52 1.50
CA ALA A 211 4.85 -24.68 0.69
C ALA A 211 5.89 -25.82 0.75
N ALA A 212 7.18 -25.48 0.70
CA ALA A 212 8.27 -26.45 0.87
C ALA A 212 8.26 -27.08 2.27
N PHE A 213 7.98 -26.32 3.32
CA PHE A 213 7.81 -26.83 4.69
C PHE A 213 6.63 -27.81 4.80
N LEU A 214 5.49 -27.48 4.20
CA LEU A 214 4.32 -28.35 4.14
C LEU A 214 4.65 -29.69 3.44
N TRP A 215 5.35 -29.63 2.30
CA TRP A 215 5.76 -30.81 1.55
C TRP A 215 6.79 -31.66 2.31
N GLN A 216 7.83 -31.06 2.88
CA GLN A 216 8.84 -31.74 3.71
C GLN A 216 8.25 -32.44 4.93
N LYS A 217 7.20 -31.88 5.53
CA LYS A 217 6.50 -32.47 6.68
C LYS A 217 5.51 -33.58 6.30
N GLY A 218 5.26 -33.81 5.02
CA GLY A 218 4.34 -34.85 4.57
C GLY A 218 2.88 -34.59 4.97
N TYR A 219 2.50 -33.33 5.24
CA TYR A 219 1.12 -32.97 5.55
C TYR A 219 0.27 -33.08 4.28
N SER A 220 -0.23 -34.30 4.03
CA SER A 220 -0.98 -34.63 2.82
C SER A 220 -2.27 -33.80 2.74
N ILE A 221 -2.34 -32.93 1.74
CA ILE A 221 -3.62 -32.44 1.23
C ILE A 221 -4.39 -33.67 0.73
N LYS A 222 -5.64 -33.81 1.16
CA LYS A 222 -6.61 -34.84 0.77
C LYS A 222 -7.96 -34.18 0.57
#